data_AF-A1CA28-F1
#
_entry.id   AF-A1CA28-F1
#
_cell.length_a   1.000
_cell.length_b   1.000
_cell.length_c   1.000
_cell.angle_alpha   90.00
_cell.angle_beta   90.00
_cell.angle_gamma   90.00
#
_symmetry.space_group_name_H-M   'P 1'
#
loop_
_entity.id
_entity.type
_entity.pdbx_description
1 polymer ?
#
loop_
_entity_poly.entity_id
_entity_poly.type
_entity_poly.pdbx_seq_one_letter_code
_entity_poly.pdbx_strand_id
1 'polypeptide(L)'
;MVGESDADNVDQDASFAIKLTAKQIDVLKTRLHQSELAKYREEWVQRRVEAQVRAGGKALEMIIYNNIAHCLFKAQPDRQRIAKMMPMDDHISYQDMLSVVESLLAYCIKDYDVFYRPGEEPVDGRCPVGNCNLTR
;
A
#
# COMPACT_ATOMS: atom_id res chain seq x y z
N MET A 1 -40.31 -28.29 39.16
CA MET A 1 -39.86 -27.26 38.20
C MET A 1 -38.38 -26.99 38.44
N VAL A 2 -37.51 -27.86 37.92
CA VAL A 2 -36.05 -27.65 37.90
C VAL A 2 -35.58 -28.44 36.69
N GLY A 3 -35.06 -27.79 35.65
CA GLY A 3 -34.62 -28.49 34.44
C GLY A 3 -34.22 -27.61 33.25
N GLU A 4 -34.63 -26.34 33.20
CA GLU A 4 -34.28 -25.45 32.07
C GLU A 4 -33.03 -24.60 32.29
N SER A 5 -32.56 -24.41 33.54
CA SER A 5 -31.43 -23.52 33.84
C SER A 5 -30.06 -24.09 33.46
N ASP A 6 -29.90 -25.42 33.51
CA ASP A 6 -28.59 -26.04 33.35
C ASP A 6 -28.21 -26.26 31.88
N ALA A 7 -29.21 -26.41 30.99
CA ALA A 7 -28.98 -26.57 29.55
C ALA A 7 -28.52 -25.25 28.89
N ASP A 8 -29.11 -24.12 29.29
CA ASP A 8 -28.75 -22.78 28.78
C ASP A 8 -27.34 -22.34 29.23
N ASN A 9 -26.90 -22.80 30.40
CA ASN A 9 -25.59 -22.45 30.97
C ASN A 9 -24.44 -23.18 30.25
N VAL A 10 -24.66 -24.45 29.86
CA VAL A 10 -23.68 -25.25 29.11
C VAL A 10 -23.47 -24.70 27.69
N ASP A 11 -24.51 -24.19 27.05
CA ASP A 11 -24.41 -23.59 25.70
C ASP A 11 -23.66 -22.24 25.73
N GLN A 12 -23.85 -21.45 26.78
CA GLN A 12 -23.06 -20.22 27.00
C GLN A 12 -21.58 -20.50 27.26
N ASP A 13 -21.27 -21.52 28.07
CA ASP A 13 -19.89 -21.94 28.33
C ASP A 13 -19.19 -22.47 27.07
N ALA A 14 -19.90 -23.24 26.25
CA ALA A 14 -19.40 -23.71 24.95
C ALA A 14 -19.14 -22.53 23.99
N SER A 15 -20.06 -21.57 23.92
CA SER A 15 -19.90 -20.34 23.11
C SER A 15 -18.70 -19.50 23.56
N PHE A 16 -18.49 -19.38 24.87
CA PHE A 16 -17.35 -18.69 25.44
C PHE A 16 -16.03 -19.38 25.10
N ALA A 17 -15.96 -20.71 25.23
CA ALA A 17 -14.78 -21.50 24.88
C ALA A 17 -14.41 -21.37 23.38
N ILE A 18 -15.41 -21.37 22.48
CA ILE A 18 -15.19 -21.16 21.04
C ILE A 18 -14.64 -19.75 20.77
N LYS A 19 -15.19 -18.72 21.42
CA LYS A 19 -14.69 -17.33 21.27
C LYS A 19 -13.27 -17.17 21.81
N LEU A 20 -12.95 -17.81 22.93
CA LEU A 20 -11.61 -17.76 23.53
C LEU A 20 -10.57 -18.44 22.63
N THR A 21 -10.89 -19.62 22.10
CA THR A 21 -10.01 -20.36 21.18
C THR A 21 -9.80 -19.61 19.86
N ALA A 22 -10.84 -18.98 19.30
CA ALA A 22 -10.71 -18.14 18.11
C ALA A 22 -9.73 -16.96 18.34
N LYS A 23 -9.81 -16.29 19.49
CA LYS A 23 -8.86 -15.22 19.86
C LYS A 23 -7.44 -15.74 20.03
N GLN A 24 -7.26 -16.91 20.63
CA GLN A 24 -5.93 -17.54 20.77
C GLN A 24 -5.32 -17.86 19.41
N ILE A 25 -6.11 -18.38 18.46
CA ILE A 25 -5.67 -18.63 17.08
C ILE A 25 -5.23 -17.33 16.41
N ASP A 26 -6.00 -16.25 16.55
CA ASP A 26 -5.69 -14.95 15.93
C ASP A 26 -4.38 -14.34 16.49
N VAL A 27 -4.18 -14.43 17.81
CA VAL A 27 -2.92 -14.02 18.46
C VAL A 27 -1.74 -14.84 17.92
N LEU A 28 -1.89 -16.15 17.76
CA LEU A 28 -0.84 -17.01 17.24
C LEU A 28 -0.51 -16.69 15.78
N LYS A 29 -1.53 -16.49 14.93
CA LYS A 29 -1.36 -16.06 13.54
C LYS A 29 -0.61 -14.73 13.45
N THR A 30 -1.02 -13.76 14.26
CA THR A 30 -0.41 -12.43 14.28
C THR A 30 1.05 -12.51 14.72
N ARG A 31 1.36 -13.29 15.76
CA ARG A 31 2.74 -13.50 16.22
C ARG A 31 3.60 -14.19 15.17
N LEU A 32 3.08 -15.24 14.52
CA LEU A 32 3.79 -15.93 13.44
C LEU A 32 4.10 -14.97 12.29
N HIS A 33 3.08 -14.23 11.84
CA HIS A 33 3.23 -13.25 10.78
C HIS A 33 4.25 -12.15 11.13
N GLN A 34 4.18 -11.60 12.34
CA GLN A 34 5.15 -10.60 12.81
C GLN A 34 6.57 -11.16 12.88
N SER A 35 6.73 -12.40 13.34
CA SER A 35 8.03 -13.07 13.39
C SER A 35 8.61 -13.30 11.99
N GLU A 36 7.81 -13.77 11.03
CA GLU A 36 8.25 -13.95 9.64
C GLU A 36 8.57 -12.61 8.99
N LEU A 37 7.76 -11.58 9.24
CA LEU A 37 7.98 -10.23 8.75
C LEU A 37 9.29 -9.63 9.29
N ALA A 38 9.60 -9.87 10.57
CA ALA A 38 10.86 -9.43 11.18
C ALA A 38 12.06 -10.10 10.50
N LYS A 39 12.03 -11.42 10.32
CA LYS A 39 13.08 -12.17 9.59
C LYS A 39 13.25 -11.66 8.16
N TYR A 40 12.14 -11.48 7.44
CA TYR A 40 12.18 -10.95 6.09
C TYR A 40 12.84 -9.56 6.03
N ARG A 41 12.53 -8.67 6.98
CA ARG A 41 13.13 -7.33 7.06
C ARG A 41 14.63 -7.39 7.29
N GLU A 42 15.08 -8.22 8.23
CA GLU A 42 16.51 -8.41 8.51
C GLU A 42 17.24 -8.96 7.28
N GLU A 43 16.71 -10.03 6.68
CA GLU A 43 17.29 -10.62 5.46
C GLU A 43 17.29 -9.64 4.28
N TRP A 44 16.26 -8.80 4.16
CA TRP A 44 16.17 -7.80 3.11
C TRP A 44 17.23 -6.71 3.28
N VAL A 45 17.42 -6.20 4.50
CA VAL A 45 18.47 -5.22 4.80
C VAL A 45 19.85 -5.83 4.56
N GLN A 46 20.09 -7.03 5.09
CA GLN A 46 21.36 -7.74 4.96
C GLN A 46 21.73 -7.96 3.48
N ARG A 47 20.80 -8.46 2.67
CA ARG A 47 21.03 -8.67 1.23
C ARG A 47 21.39 -7.39 0.49
N ARG A 48 20.77 -6.25 0.85
CA ARG A 48 21.07 -4.96 0.23
C ARG A 48 22.44 -4.43 0.64
N VAL A 49 22.76 -4.50 1.92
CA VAL A 49 24.08 -4.09 2.43
C VAL A 49 25.17 -4.92 1.76
N GLU A 50 25.02 -6.24 1.71
CA GLU A 50 25.99 -7.10 1.03
C GLU A 50 26.10 -6.83 -0.46
N ALA A 51 24.98 -6.57 -1.15
CA ALA A 51 25.00 -6.21 -2.57
C ALA A 51 25.74 -4.88 -2.79
N GLN A 52 25.54 -3.89 -1.92
CA GLN A 52 26.22 -2.60 -2.00
C GLN A 52 27.72 -2.72 -1.71
N VAL A 53 28.11 -3.52 -0.71
CA VAL A 53 29.50 -3.83 -0.40
C VAL A 53 30.16 -4.55 -1.57
N ARG A 54 29.51 -5.57 -2.14
CA ARG A 54 29.98 -6.29 -3.34
C ARG A 54 30.13 -5.36 -4.56
N ALA A 55 29.25 -4.37 -4.71
CA ALA A 55 29.31 -3.37 -5.77
C ALA A 55 30.33 -2.24 -5.50
N GLY A 56 31.13 -2.32 -4.44
CA GLY A 56 32.14 -1.31 -4.12
C GLY A 56 31.55 0.04 -3.73
N GLY A 57 30.38 0.05 -3.08
CA GLY A 57 29.68 1.27 -2.68
C GLY A 57 28.92 1.98 -3.80
N LYS A 58 29.03 1.52 -5.05
CA LYS A 58 28.14 1.97 -6.12
C LYS A 58 26.73 1.46 -5.79
N ALA A 59 25.76 2.36 -5.69
CA ALA A 59 24.37 1.97 -5.53
C ALA A 59 24.02 1.04 -6.68
N LEU A 60 23.69 -0.21 -6.38
CA LEU A 60 23.00 -1.04 -7.35
C LEU A 60 21.66 -0.31 -7.57
N GLU A 61 21.50 0.35 -8.72
CA GLU A 61 20.20 0.86 -9.19
C GLU A 61 19.30 -0.34 -9.51
N MET A 62 19.07 -1.20 -8.52
CA MET A 62 17.94 -2.08 -8.56
C MET A 62 16.76 -1.19 -8.19
N ILE A 63 16.20 -0.53 -9.21
CA ILE A 63 14.82 -0.08 -9.16
C ILE A 63 14.03 -1.36 -8.93
N ILE A 64 13.76 -1.67 -7.67
CA ILE A 64 12.86 -2.77 -7.32
C ILE A 64 11.50 -2.28 -7.78
N TYR A 65 11.14 -2.60 -9.03
CA TYR A 65 9.77 -2.62 -9.52
C TYR A 65 9.03 -3.72 -8.77
N ASN A 66 8.89 -3.55 -7.45
CA ASN A 66 7.91 -4.32 -6.69
C ASN A 66 6.55 -3.96 -7.31
N ASN A 67 5.70 -4.97 -7.53
CA ASN A 67 4.31 -4.79 -7.96
C ASN A 67 3.61 -3.64 -7.20
N ILE A 68 3.92 -3.45 -5.92
CA ILE A 68 3.43 -2.33 -5.09
C ILE A 68 3.83 -0.97 -5.67
N ALA A 69 5.11 -0.76 -6.02
CA ALA A 69 5.55 0.51 -6.61
C ALA A 69 4.82 0.78 -7.94
N HIS A 70 4.69 -0.25 -8.78
CA HIS A 70 3.98 -0.16 -10.05
C HIS A 70 2.47 0.09 -9.88
N CYS A 71 1.86 -0.51 -8.86
CA CYS A 71 0.47 -0.24 -8.48
C CYS A 71 0.28 1.18 -7.95
N LEU A 72 1.22 1.68 -7.12
CA LEU A 72 1.19 3.04 -6.60
C LEU A 72 1.32 4.09 -7.71
N PHE A 73 2.17 3.85 -8.72
CA PHE A 73 2.22 4.70 -9.91
C PHE A 73 0.87 4.74 -10.63
N LYS A 74 0.24 3.57 -10.85
CA LYS A 74 -1.07 3.49 -11.51
C LYS A 74 -2.21 4.12 -10.70
N ALA A 75 -2.09 4.15 -9.38
CA ALA A 75 -3.09 4.75 -8.50
C ALA A 75 -2.95 6.28 -8.37
N GLN A 76 -1.85 6.84 -8.89
CA GLN A 76 -1.53 8.26 -8.85
C GLN A 76 -1.32 8.78 -10.28
N PRO A 77 -2.38 9.27 -10.95
CA PRO A 77 -2.32 9.61 -12.37
C PRO A 77 -1.22 10.64 -12.68
N ASP A 78 -1.04 11.63 -11.81
CA ASP A 78 0.00 12.67 -11.92
C ASP A 78 1.41 12.05 -11.91
N ARG A 79 1.65 11.11 -10.98
CA ARG A 79 2.93 10.41 -10.84
C ARG A 79 3.19 9.48 -12.03
N GLN A 80 2.14 8.86 -12.57
CA GLN A 80 2.23 8.05 -13.78
C GLN A 80 2.60 8.88 -15.02
N ARG A 81 2.01 10.07 -15.18
CA ARG A 81 2.37 11.00 -16.28
C ARG A 81 3.83 11.40 -16.23
N ILE A 82 4.31 11.83 -15.05
CA ILE A 82 5.71 12.21 -14.85
C ILE A 82 6.63 11.04 -15.17
N ALA A 83 6.34 9.85 -14.64
CA ALA A 83 7.17 8.67 -14.88
C ALA A 83 7.24 8.23 -16.35
N LYS A 84 6.18 8.48 -17.14
CA LYS A 84 6.17 8.20 -18.58
C LYS A 84 7.02 9.19 -19.38
N MET A 85 7.07 10.45 -18.96
CA MET A 85 7.82 11.49 -19.69
C MET A 85 9.28 11.63 -19.23
N MET A 86 9.60 11.24 -17.99
CA MET A 86 10.95 11.33 -17.43
C MET A 86 12.05 10.58 -18.22
N PRO A 87 11.81 9.41 -18.82
CA PRO A 87 12.83 8.71 -19.62
C PRO A 87 12.85 9.14 -21.10
N MET A 88 12.18 10.24 -21.48
CA MET A 88 12.24 10.75 -22.86
C MET A 88 13.59 11.43 -23.11
N ASP A 89 14.42 10.81 -23.96
CA ASP A 89 15.69 11.39 -24.43
C ASP A 89 15.50 12.42 -25.58
N ASP A 90 14.28 12.49 -26.11
CA ASP A 90 13.90 13.40 -27.19
C ASP A 90 13.53 14.81 -26.69
N HIS A 91 13.49 15.76 -27.63
CA HIS A 91 13.05 17.12 -27.32
C HIS A 91 11.54 17.11 -27.03
N ILE A 92 11.20 17.31 -25.75
CA ILE A 92 9.83 17.44 -25.27
C ILE A 92 9.22 18.71 -25.88
N SER A 93 8.02 18.61 -26.46
CA SER A 93 7.32 19.79 -26.99
C SER A 93 6.98 20.76 -25.85
N TYR A 94 6.81 22.05 -26.17
CA TYR A 94 6.41 23.03 -25.17
C TYR A 94 5.11 22.66 -24.46
N GLN A 95 4.14 22.09 -25.19
CA GLN A 95 2.85 21.65 -24.63
C GLN A 95 3.01 20.46 -23.69
N ASP A 96 3.85 19.49 -24.06
CA ASP A 96 4.13 18.33 -23.20
C ASP A 96 4.89 18.76 -21.93
N MET A 97 5.82 19.71 -22.06
CA MET A 97 6.54 20.28 -20.92
C MET A 97 5.60 21.00 -19.96
N LEU A 98 4.65 21.79 -20.46
CA LEU A 98 3.62 22.42 -19.62
C LEU A 98 2.78 21.36 -18.90
N SER A 99 2.35 20.32 -19.61
CA SER A 99 1.57 19.22 -19.03
C SER A 99 2.32 18.48 -17.90
N VAL A 100 3.64 18.30 -18.05
CA VAL A 100 4.49 17.71 -17.00
C VAL A 100 4.60 18.64 -15.79
N VAL A 101 4.81 19.93 -16.00
CA VAL A 101 4.92 20.91 -14.92
C VAL A 101 3.60 21.00 -14.14
N GLU A 102 2.46 20.98 -14.82
CA GLU A 102 1.14 20.92 -14.19
C GLU A 102 0.95 19.64 -13.38
N SER A 103 1.35 18.49 -13.93
CA SER A 103 1.31 17.20 -13.22
C SER A 103 2.23 17.19 -12.00
N LEU A 104 3.41 17.82 -12.10
CA LEU A 104 4.35 17.94 -10.99
C LEU A 104 3.79 18.85 -9.88
N LEU A 105 3.22 19.99 -10.26
CA LEU A 105 2.54 20.87 -9.32
C LEU A 105 1.40 20.15 -8.62
N ALA A 106 0.53 19.47 -9.36
CA ALA A 106 -0.56 18.66 -8.82
C ALA A 106 -0.04 17.59 -7.86
N TYR A 107 1.04 16.90 -8.21
CA TYR A 107 1.67 15.90 -7.33
C TYR A 107 2.22 16.51 -6.03
N CYS A 108 2.79 17.72 -6.08
CA CYS A 108 3.38 18.39 -4.93
C CYS A 108 2.35 19.00 -3.97
N ILE A 109 1.17 19.38 -4.45
CA ILE A 109 0.13 20.05 -3.63
C ILE A 109 -0.96 19.09 -3.12
N LYS A 110 -1.01 17.86 -3.64
CA LYS A 110 -2.09 16.91 -3.37
C LYS A 110 -1.86 16.21 -2.03
N ASP A 111 -2.87 16.24 -1.17
CA ASP A 111 -2.93 15.40 0.01
C ASP A 111 -3.04 13.92 -0.42
N TYR A 112 -2.15 13.07 0.10
CA TYR A 112 -2.02 11.65 -0.26
C TYR A 112 -3.19 10.76 0.21
N ASP A 113 -4.32 11.37 0.55
CA ASP A 113 -5.52 10.69 1.07
C ASP A 113 -6.42 10.15 -0.06
N VAL A 114 -6.16 10.51 -1.32
CA VAL A 114 -6.98 10.14 -2.47
C VAL A 114 -6.20 9.31 -3.48
N PHE A 115 -6.57 8.04 -3.62
CA PHE A 115 -6.06 7.11 -4.62
C PHE A 115 -7.10 6.85 -5.71
N TYR A 116 -6.63 6.76 -6.96
CA TYR A 116 -7.45 6.51 -8.14
C TYR A 116 -7.33 5.04 -8.53
N ARG A 117 -8.33 4.48 -9.22
CA ARG A 117 -8.13 3.18 -9.88
C ARG A 117 -7.16 3.36 -11.05
N PRO A 118 -6.42 2.30 -11.43
CA PRO A 118 -5.58 2.34 -12.62
C PRO A 118 -6.32 2.83 -13.87
N GLY A 119 -5.85 3.92 -14.47
CA GLY A 119 -6.43 4.51 -15.67
C GLY A 119 -7.58 5.50 -15.41
N GLU A 120 -7.95 5.74 -14.16
CA GLU A 120 -8.85 6.84 -13.80
C GLU A 120 -8.08 8.15 -13.72
N GLU A 121 -8.70 9.21 -14.22
CA GLU A 121 -8.20 10.57 -14.18
C GLU A 121 -9.06 11.45 -13.28
N PRO A 122 -8.48 12.47 -12.63
CA PRO A 122 -9.26 13.49 -11.98
C PRO A 122 -10.11 14.25 -13.01
N VAL A 123 -11.35 14.54 -12.66
CA VAL A 123 -12.23 15.44 -13.43
C VAL A 123 -12.22 16.79 -12.73
N ASP A 124 -11.79 17.85 -13.42
CA ASP A 124 -11.61 19.19 -12.86
C ASP A 124 -10.75 19.22 -11.58
N GLY A 125 -9.70 18.40 -11.55
CA GLY A 125 -8.80 18.28 -10.39
C GLY A 125 -9.41 17.52 -9.19
N ARG A 126 -10.61 16.94 -9.30
CA ARG A 126 -11.28 16.20 -8.23
C ARG A 126 -11.38 14.70 -8.54
N CYS A 127 -11.59 13.91 -7.49
CA CYS A 127 -11.89 12.49 -7.62
C CYS A 127 -13.20 12.31 -8.43
N PRO A 128 -13.20 11.46 -9.49
CA PRO A 128 -14.35 11.27 -10.37
C PRO A 128 -15.51 10.53 -9.70
N VAL A 129 -15.26 9.89 -8.55
CA VAL A 129 -16.31 9.27 -7.74
C VAL A 129 -17.03 10.39 -6.97
N GLY A 130 -18.29 10.67 -7.33
CA GLY A 130 -19.09 11.81 -6.85
C GLY A 130 -19.27 11.96 -5.33
N ASN A 131 -18.81 10.98 -4.53
CA ASN A 131 -18.86 11.00 -3.07
C ASN A 131 -17.48 11.12 -2.39
N CYS A 132 -16.41 11.43 -3.13
CA CYS A 132 -15.09 11.69 -2.56
C CYS A 132 -14.99 12.98 -1.71
N ASN A 133 -16.12 13.66 -1.44
CA ASN A 133 -16.21 14.73 -0.46
C ASN A 133 -16.26 14.13 0.96
N LEU A 134 -15.18 13.50 1.40
CA LEU A 134 -14.99 13.29 2.83
C LEU A 134 -14.67 14.66 3.42
N THR A 135 -15.71 15.24 4.01
CA THR A 135 -15.71 16.36 4.95
C THR A 135 -14.35 16.55 5.63
N ARG A 136 -13.72 17.69 5.34
CA ARG A 136 -12.64 18.23 6.17
C ARG A 136 -13.24 18.93 7.38
#